data_AF-A0A3C0Q3Y2-F1
#
_entry.id   AF-A0A3C0Q3Y2-F1
#
_cell.length_a   1.000
_cell.length_b   1.000
_cell.length_c   1.000
_cell.angle_alpha   90.00
_cell.angle_beta   90.00
_cell.angle_gamma   90.00
#
_symmetry.space_group_name_H-M   'P 1'
#
loop_
_entity.id
_entity.type
_entity.pdbx_description
1 polymer ?
#
loop_
_entity_poly.entity_id
_entity_poly.type
_entity_poly.pdbx_seq_one_letter_code
_entity_poly.pdbx_strand_id
1 'polypeptide(L)' 'QHGGIWVSLGMLPSNTKAAARTDLNNLGGSVGLLVQSPSDASVDEIPQGDLDTAHNYGKRIANVTSKLKD' A
#
# COMPACT_ATOMS: atom_id res chain seq x y z
N GLN A 1 8.23 -18.53 11.80
CA GLN A 1 8.76 -17.82 10.61
C GLN A 1 9.00 -18.87 9.53
N HIS A 2 8.30 -18.77 8.40
CA HIS A 2 8.14 -19.86 7.40
C HIS A 2 9.18 -19.84 6.25
N GLY A 3 10.35 -19.21 6.44
CA GLY A 3 11.41 -19.16 5.40
C GLY A 3 11.14 -18.24 4.20
N GLY A 4 10.07 -17.45 4.22
CA GLY A 4 9.74 -16.50 3.14
C GLY A 4 10.52 -15.18 3.21
N ILE A 5 10.56 -14.46 2.09
CA ILE A 5 11.11 -13.10 2.00
C ILE A 5 9.99 -12.07 2.17
N TRP A 6 10.17 -11.13 3.09
CA TRP A 6 9.24 -10.03 3.30
C TRP A 6 9.53 -8.87 2.36
N VAL A 7 8.53 -8.43 1.59
CA VAL A 7 8.63 -7.28 0.70
C VAL A 7 7.95 -6.08 1.36
N SER A 8 8.70 -5.03 1.70
CA SER A 8 8.13 -3.79 2.26
C SER A 8 7.39 -2.96 1.21
N LEU A 9 6.60 -1.97 1.65
CA LEU A 9 5.77 -1.14 0.75
C LEU A 9 6.61 -0.38 -0.30
N GLY A 10 7.80 0.09 0.09
CA GLY A 10 8.74 0.74 -0.83
C GLY A 10 8.29 2.10 -1.37
N MET A 11 7.35 2.77 -0.69
CA MET A 11 6.86 4.10 -1.00
C MET A 11 7.01 5.01 0.23
N LEU A 12 7.34 6.28 0.01
CA LEU A 12 7.35 7.28 1.08
C LEU A 12 5.91 7.64 1.50
N PRO A 13 5.68 8.09 2.74
CA PRO A 13 4.38 8.56 3.18
C PRO A 13 4.01 9.89 2.52
N SER A 14 2.75 10.08 2.16
CA SER A 14 2.22 11.41 1.82
C SER A 14 1.80 12.13 3.10
N ASN A 15 2.73 12.88 3.71
CA ASN A 15 2.58 13.46 5.06
C ASN A 15 2.73 14.99 5.11
N THR A 16 2.67 15.66 3.95
CA THR A 16 2.66 17.13 3.93
C THR A 16 1.31 17.67 4.40
N LYS A 17 1.25 18.96 4.79
CA LYS A 17 -0.02 19.59 5.17
C LYS A 17 -1.09 19.58 4.07
N ALA A 18 -0.67 19.47 2.80
CA ALA A 18 -1.56 19.45 1.65
C ALA A 18 -1.98 18.03 1.25
N ALA A 19 -1.47 16.99 1.93
CA ALA A 19 -1.78 15.61 1.58
C ALA A 19 -3.26 15.28 1.79
N ALA A 20 -3.85 14.59 0.83
CA ALA A 20 -5.25 14.17 0.82
C ALA A 20 -5.38 12.64 0.85
N ARG A 21 -6.56 12.14 1.20
CA ARG A 21 -6.86 10.68 1.22
C ARG A 21 -6.80 10.02 -0.17
N THR A 22 -6.73 10.81 -1.23
CA THR A 22 -6.49 10.36 -2.61
C THR A 22 -5.01 10.18 -2.92
N ASP A 23 -4.10 10.64 -2.07
CA ASP A 23 -2.66 10.50 -2.31
C ASP A 23 -2.17 9.09 -1.94
N LEU A 24 -1.14 8.64 -2.67
CA LEU A 24 -0.48 7.38 -2.37
C LEU A 24 0.11 7.40 -0.96
N ASN A 25 -0.03 6.29 -0.25
CA ASN A 25 0.53 6.06 1.07
C ASN A 25 0.21 7.20 2.07
N ASN A 26 -1.01 7.73 2.03
CA ASN A 26 -1.47 8.77 2.96
C ASN A 26 -1.41 8.32 4.44
N LEU A 27 -1.71 7.04 4.70
CA LEU A 27 -1.63 6.45 6.05
C LEU A 27 -0.19 6.15 6.52
N GLY A 28 0.80 6.35 5.65
CA GLY A 28 2.22 6.21 5.99
C GLY A 28 2.67 4.80 6.34
N GLY A 29 2.15 3.80 5.64
CA GLY A 29 2.68 2.44 5.67
C GLY A 29 4.16 2.38 5.26
N SER A 30 4.90 1.44 5.84
CA SER A 30 6.32 1.22 5.52
C SER A 30 6.62 -0.27 5.37
N VAL A 31 6.34 -1.05 6.42
CA VAL A 31 6.54 -2.51 6.41
C VAL A 31 5.55 -3.21 5.46
N GLY A 32 4.39 -2.61 5.20
CA GLY A 32 3.39 -3.12 4.27
C GLY A 32 2.31 -2.08 3.98
N LEU A 33 1.27 -2.51 3.25
CA LEU A 33 0.10 -1.71 2.95
C LEU A 33 -0.71 -1.42 4.21
N LEU A 34 -1.11 -0.16 4.38
CA LEU A 34 -2.15 0.25 5.30
C LEU A 34 -3.31 0.83 4.49
N VAL A 35 -4.53 0.40 4.80
CA VAL A 35 -5.78 0.92 4.25
C VAL A 35 -6.75 1.15 5.39
N GLN A 36 -7.66 2.11 5.24
CA GLN A 36 -8.66 2.40 6.26
C GLN A 36 -10.01 2.66 5.61
N SER A 37 -11.05 2.02 6.14
CA SER A 37 -12.45 2.37 5.89
C SER A 37 -13.14 2.64 7.23
N PRO A 38 -14.07 3.61 7.31
CA PRO A 38 -14.98 3.72 8.44
C PRO A 38 -15.76 2.41 8.66
N SER A 39 -16.14 2.13 9.91
CA SER A 39 -16.82 0.87 10.26
C SER A 39 -18.24 0.75 9.69
N ASP A 40 -18.84 1.88 9.32
CA ASP A 40 -20.18 2.05 8.77
C ASP A 40 -20.18 2.42 7.27
N ALA A 41 -19.02 2.44 6.63
CA ALA A 41 -18.88 2.70 5.20
C ALA A 41 -19.06 1.43 4.36
N SER A 42 -19.60 1.60 3.15
CA SER A 42 -19.66 0.55 2.14
C SER A 42 -18.27 0.25 1.56
N VAL A 43 -18.14 -0.86 0.83
CA VAL A 43 -16.87 -1.25 0.18
C VAL A 43 -16.45 -0.26 -0.93
N ASP A 44 -17.40 0.49 -1.49
CA ASP A 44 -17.17 1.48 -2.54
C ASP A 44 -16.56 2.79 -2.02
N GLU A 45 -16.50 2.96 -0.70
CA GLU A 45 -16.05 4.19 -0.03
C GLU A 45 -14.60 4.11 0.48
N ILE A 46 -13.85 3.06 0.13
CA ILE A 46 -12.42 3.01 0.40
C ILE A 46 -11.74 4.18 -0.33
N PRO A 47 -10.93 5.02 0.35
CA PRO A 47 -10.26 6.12 -0.32
C PRO A 47 -9.40 5.68 -1.51
N GLN A 48 -9.50 6.39 -2.63
CA GLN A 48 -8.79 6.01 -3.86
C GLN A 48 -7.27 5.90 -3.67
N GLY A 49 -6.67 6.73 -2.82
CA GLY A 49 -5.24 6.66 -2.51
C GLY A 49 -4.83 5.34 -1.86
N ASP A 50 -5.69 4.75 -1.03
CA ASP A 50 -5.46 3.45 -0.40
C ASP A 50 -5.51 2.32 -1.47
N LEU A 51 -6.48 2.38 -2.39
CA LEU A 51 -6.61 1.43 -3.51
C LEU A 51 -5.41 1.52 -4.48
N ASP A 52 -5.00 2.72 -4.84
CA ASP A 52 -3.87 2.96 -5.73
C ASP A 52 -2.55 2.52 -5.07
N THR A 53 -2.42 2.70 -3.75
CA THR A 53 -1.28 2.20 -2.98
C THR A 53 -1.25 0.67 -2.99
N ALA A 54 -2.40 0.01 -2.80
CA ALA A 54 -2.52 -1.44 -2.87
C ALA A 54 -2.12 -1.98 -4.24
N HIS A 55 -2.57 -1.34 -5.32
CA HIS A 55 -2.23 -1.71 -6.68
C HIS A 55 -0.72 -1.59 -6.95
N ASN A 56 -0.09 -0.48 -6.54
CA ASN A 56 1.36 -0.30 -6.67
C ASN A 56 2.16 -1.27 -5.81
N TYR A 57 1.67 -1.61 -4.62
CA TYR A 57 2.30 -2.61 -3.77
C TYR A 57 2.24 -4.01 -4.40
N GLY A 58 1.10 -4.40 -4.98
CA GLY A 58 0.96 -5.65 -5.73
C GLY A 58 1.95 -5.73 -6.89
N LYS A 59 2.08 -4.65 -7.68
CA LYS A 59 3.10 -4.53 -8.74
C LYS A 59 4.52 -4.70 -8.19
N ARG A 60 4.84 -4.07 -7.06
CA ARG A 60 6.15 -4.20 -6.41
C ARG A 60 6.43 -5.64 -5.98
N ILE A 61 5.47 -6.31 -5.33
CA ILE A 61 5.62 -7.71 -4.93
C ILE A 61 5.90 -8.57 -6.16
N ALA A 62 5.09 -8.45 -7.21
CA ALA A 62 5.28 -9.19 -8.46
C ALA A 62 6.68 -8.96 -9.08
N ASN A 63 7.13 -7.70 -9.11
CA ASN A 63 8.45 -7.33 -9.61
C ASN A 63 9.62 -7.86 -8.76
N VAL A 64 9.46 -7.94 -7.43
CA VAL A 64 10.48 -8.54 -6.56
C VAL A 64 10.48 -10.05 -6.75
N THR A 65 9.31 -10.68 -6.77
CA THR A 65 9.18 -12.12 -7.01
C THR A 65 9.76 -12.52 -8.37
N SER A 66 9.57 -11.73 -9.43
CA SER A 66 10.12 -12.04 -10.76
C SER A 66 11.66 -12.00 -10.80
N LYS A 67 12.30 -11.21 -9.94
CA LYS A 67 13.77 -11.15 -9.83
C LYS A 67 14.38 -12.32 -9.04
N LEU A 68 13.54 -13.06 -8.33
CA LEU A 68 13.93 -14.22 -7.51
C LEU A 68 13.60 -15.54 -8.21
N LYS A 69 12.97 -15.49 -9.38
CA LYS A 69 12.76 -16.65 -10.25
C LYS A 69 13.95 -16.75 -11.20
N ASP A 70 14.54 -17.93 -11.28
CA ASP A 70 15.56 -18.27 -12.28
C ASP A 70 14.98 -18.20 -13.71
#